data_AF-A0ABD5STZ5-F1
#
_entry.id   AF-A0ABD5STZ5-F1
#
_cell.length_a   1.000
_cell.length_b   1.000
_cell.length_c   1.000
_cell.angle_alpha   90.00
_cell.angle_beta   90.00
_cell.angle_gamma   90.00
#
_symmetry.space_group_name_H-M   'P 1'
#
loop_
_entity.id
_entity.type
_entity.pdbx_description
1 polymer ?
#
loop_
_entity_poly.entity_id
_entity_poly.type
_entity_poly.pdbx_seq_one_letter_code
_entity_poly.pdbx_strand_id
1 'polypeptide(L)'
;MTNRNRRSFVTTVAAAGTLGLSGCLSQLREWRGGDTSSPTESPPNGDGDQSGTDGLPALPGESIDDFESLDDWVTMIDGGTLEAGTDDPYGGSQSARLTASENTEYAAIYKGVDGLDLTGSNLSLAVKFTGREQLRLTLELFAPNSRNAHVLQRTLIGPSDRWVRVDFGTDQIETQPDLTDVSEIRLTARRRGDTSGAIDCQVDDLRVVDRPESGNVVLLFDGMFESHYTEAFERMESYGYAGVEAVIPEAVGEGERLTLDRLEELSDAGWDMAARPRTGAHFLHEYPPEEQASMIQHTKAYLESRGFEDGAKHFVTPRNVLSPTARDLVEEHHEQAFRFGGGPNGLALTDPYNVGFFAGDAGDETKTYVDYAAEYGQLAVLQFDYIGEDGMSVQAFADLLEYIDERNVDVVTATDLL
;
A
#
# COMPACT_ATOMS: atom_id res chain seq x y z
N MET A 1 41.33 -33.83 -22.26
CA MET A 1 39.95 -34.01 -22.76
C MET A 1 39.22 -34.91 -21.77
N THR A 2 38.13 -34.58 -21.09
CA THR A 2 37.39 -33.34 -20.79
C THR A 2 36.14 -33.88 -20.07
N ASN A 3 35.88 -33.43 -18.83
CA ASN A 3 34.55 -33.28 -18.19
C ASN A 3 33.66 -34.56 -18.08
N ARG A 4 32.81 -34.75 -17.07
CA ARG A 4 32.00 -33.79 -16.31
C ARG A 4 31.40 -34.54 -15.11
N ASN A 5 31.70 -34.12 -13.89
CA ASN A 5 30.91 -34.48 -12.72
C ASN A 5 29.60 -33.67 -12.76
N ARG A 6 28.45 -34.35 -12.85
CA ARG A 6 27.14 -33.76 -12.60
C ARG A 6 26.92 -33.70 -11.09
N ARG A 7 27.11 -32.51 -10.49
CA ARG A 7 26.50 -32.18 -9.19
C ARG A 7 25.14 -31.55 -9.49
N SER A 8 24.06 -32.23 -9.14
CA SER A 8 22.73 -31.62 -9.08
C SER A 8 22.71 -30.70 -7.86
N PHE A 9 22.58 -29.40 -8.10
CA PHE A 9 22.19 -28.46 -7.06
C PHE A 9 20.67 -28.56 -6.93
N VAL A 10 20.20 -29.11 -5.82
CA VAL A 10 18.81 -28.98 -5.39
C VAL A 10 18.74 -27.63 -4.69
N THR A 11 18.12 -26.65 -5.32
CA THR A 11 17.80 -25.37 -4.69
C THR A 11 16.58 -25.61 -3.80
N THR A 12 16.82 -25.73 -2.50
CA THR A 12 15.76 -25.71 -1.49
C THR A 12 15.29 -24.27 -1.37
N VAL A 13 14.14 -23.95 -1.97
CA VAL A 13 13.39 -22.72 -1.66
C VAL A 13 12.90 -22.87 -0.22
N ALA A 14 13.47 -22.08 0.68
CA ALA A 14 13.01 -21.98 2.05
C ALA A 14 11.67 -21.24 2.03
N ALA A 15 10.59 -21.96 2.32
CA ALA A 15 9.32 -21.37 2.69
C ALA A 15 9.51 -20.64 4.03
N ALA A 16 9.72 -19.32 3.99
CA ALA A 16 9.57 -18.48 5.17
C ALA A 16 8.07 -18.42 5.51
N GLY A 17 7.73 -19.01 6.65
CA GLY A 17 6.37 -19.19 7.10
C GLY A 17 5.69 -17.86 7.44
N THR A 18 4.47 -17.71 6.96
CA THR A 18 3.52 -16.69 7.40
C THR A 18 3.16 -16.93 8.87
N LEU A 19 3.66 -16.09 9.77
CA LEU A 19 3.15 -15.99 11.13
C LEU A 19 1.86 -15.16 11.11
N GLY A 20 0.87 -15.65 11.85
CA GLY A 20 -0.51 -15.20 11.77
C GLY A 20 -0.76 -13.90 12.53
N LEU A 21 -1.24 -12.89 11.81
CA LEU A 21 -1.89 -11.72 12.38
C LEU A 21 -3.32 -12.11 12.78
N SER A 22 -3.50 -12.47 14.05
CA SER A 22 -4.80 -12.74 14.65
C SER A 22 -5.38 -11.42 15.13
N GLY A 23 -6.28 -10.83 14.34
CA GLY A 23 -7.06 -9.65 14.75
C GLY A 23 -8.10 -9.29 13.71
N CYS A 24 -7.67 -9.01 12.48
CA CYS A 24 -8.54 -8.57 11.38
C CYS A 24 -8.77 -9.62 10.27
N LEU A 25 -8.07 -10.76 10.30
CA LEU A 25 -8.23 -11.86 9.32
C LEU A 25 -9.34 -12.87 9.66
N SER A 26 -9.88 -12.85 10.89
CA SER A 26 -10.87 -13.84 11.36
C SER A 26 -12.27 -13.66 10.75
N GLN A 27 -12.56 -12.55 10.07
CA GLN A 27 -13.88 -12.25 9.51
C GLN A 27 -14.01 -12.45 7.99
N LEU A 28 -12.93 -12.82 7.29
CA LEU A 28 -12.94 -13.00 5.82
C LEU A 28 -13.33 -14.43 5.35
N ARG A 29 -13.95 -15.26 6.21
CA ARG A 29 -14.12 -16.70 5.92
C ARG A 29 -15.54 -17.21 5.76
N GLU A 30 -16.56 -16.36 5.67
CA GLU A 30 -17.93 -16.87 5.52
C GLU A 30 -18.79 -16.04 4.56
N TRP A 31 -19.10 -16.69 3.42
CA TRP A 31 -20.40 -16.70 2.72
C TRP A 31 -20.45 -16.13 1.28
N ARG A 32 -20.92 -17.00 0.38
CA ARG A 32 -21.05 -16.90 -1.08
C ARG A 32 -22.51 -17.06 -1.51
N GLY A 33 -22.95 -16.28 -2.52
CA GLY A 33 -24.11 -16.55 -3.39
C GLY A 33 -25.23 -15.49 -3.30
N GLY A 34 -25.82 -14.96 -4.39
CA GLY A 34 -25.71 -15.27 -5.82
C GLY A 34 -26.42 -14.23 -6.72
N ASP A 35 -26.25 -14.43 -8.03
CA ASP A 35 -26.51 -13.55 -9.18
C ASP A 35 -27.91 -12.91 -9.34
N THR A 36 -27.95 -11.73 -9.97
CA THR A 36 -28.89 -11.41 -11.08
C THR A 36 -28.38 -10.25 -11.95
N SER A 37 -28.72 -10.29 -13.24
CA SER A 37 -28.07 -9.63 -14.38
C SER A 37 -28.88 -8.54 -15.09
N SER A 38 -28.17 -7.64 -15.81
CA SER A 38 -28.52 -6.83 -17.03
C SER A 38 -28.81 -5.33 -16.83
N PRO A 39 -28.70 -4.47 -17.88
CA PRO A 39 -27.72 -4.38 -18.98
C PRO A 39 -27.12 -2.96 -19.16
N THR A 40 -26.02 -2.88 -19.91
CA THR A 40 -25.22 -1.69 -20.25
C THR A 40 -25.79 -0.90 -21.45
N GLU A 41 -25.78 0.43 -21.38
CA GLU A 41 -25.92 1.35 -22.53
C GLU A 41 -24.60 2.09 -22.78
N SER A 42 -24.16 2.16 -24.05
CA SER A 42 -22.97 2.88 -24.51
C SER A 42 -23.34 4.20 -25.20
N PRO A 43 -22.50 5.24 -25.11
CA PRO A 43 -22.45 6.32 -26.08
C PRO A 43 -21.10 6.41 -26.83
N PRO A 44 -21.01 7.23 -27.90
CA PRO A 44 -20.35 6.85 -29.14
C PRO A 44 -18.95 7.45 -29.39
N ASN A 45 -18.26 6.79 -30.33
CA ASN A 45 -16.98 7.13 -30.95
C ASN A 45 -16.81 8.60 -31.35
N GLY A 46 -15.65 9.16 -30.98
CA GLY A 46 -15.02 10.29 -31.64
C GLY A 46 -13.58 9.94 -32.01
N ASP A 47 -13.31 9.82 -33.32
CA ASP A 47 -11.96 9.66 -33.86
C ASP A 47 -11.15 10.95 -33.67
N GLY A 48 -9.95 10.82 -33.10
CA GLY A 48 -8.98 11.89 -32.96
C GLY A 48 -7.58 11.30 -32.71
N ASP A 49 -6.87 11.04 -33.80
CA ASP A 49 -5.46 10.62 -33.82
C ASP A 49 -4.56 11.75 -33.31
N GLN A 50 -4.15 11.67 -32.04
CA GLN A 50 -2.99 12.37 -31.47
C GLN A 50 -2.31 11.45 -30.45
N SER A 51 -1.11 10.99 -30.79
CA SER A 51 -0.12 10.49 -29.85
C SER A 51 0.15 11.59 -28.81
N GLY A 52 -0.18 11.32 -27.55
CA GLY A 52 0.01 12.28 -26.49
C GLY A 52 -0.22 11.66 -25.12
N THR A 53 0.74 11.85 -24.24
CA THR A 53 0.62 11.78 -22.77
C THR A 53 -0.37 12.85 -22.23
N ASP A 54 -1.28 13.36 -23.06
CA ASP A 54 -2.19 14.46 -22.81
C ASP A 54 -3.41 13.93 -22.04
N GLY A 55 -3.28 13.88 -20.71
CA GLY A 55 -4.42 13.57 -19.84
C GLY A 55 -4.05 13.10 -18.44
N LEU A 56 -2.82 12.60 -18.24
CA LEU A 56 -2.38 12.18 -16.92
C LEU A 56 -1.98 13.39 -16.06
N PRO A 57 -2.30 13.38 -14.75
CA PRO A 57 -1.82 14.41 -13.84
C PRO A 57 -0.29 14.46 -13.87
N ALA A 58 0.28 15.65 -13.61
CA ALA A 58 1.73 15.78 -13.47
C ALA A 58 2.18 15.00 -12.23
N LEU A 59 2.72 13.79 -12.45
CA LEU A 59 3.22 12.92 -11.38
C LEU A 59 4.72 13.15 -11.13
N PRO A 60 5.18 12.95 -9.88
CA PRO A 60 6.62 12.89 -9.58
C PRO A 60 7.37 11.85 -10.43
N GLY A 61 8.67 12.09 -10.62
CA GLY A 61 9.57 11.18 -11.30
C GLY A 61 9.39 11.11 -12.82
N GLU A 62 10.01 10.11 -13.44
CA GLU A 62 9.98 9.85 -14.88
C GLU A 62 9.58 8.40 -15.16
N SER A 63 8.84 8.18 -16.25
CA SER A 63 8.49 6.83 -16.71
C SER A 63 9.72 6.16 -17.33
N ILE A 64 10.03 4.94 -16.89
CA ILE A 64 11.07 4.08 -17.48
C ILE A 64 10.49 2.95 -18.32
N ASP A 65 9.20 2.65 -18.18
CA ASP A 65 8.45 1.74 -19.03
C ASP A 65 6.96 2.13 -19.01
N ASP A 66 6.45 2.54 -20.17
CA ASP A 66 5.03 2.88 -20.40
C ASP A 66 4.23 1.71 -20.98
N PHE A 67 4.86 0.54 -21.14
CA PHE A 67 4.26 -0.68 -21.68
C PHE A 67 3.61 -0.53 -23.08
N GLU A 68 3.94 0.52 -23.84
CA GLU A 68 3.50 0.69 -25.24
C GLU A 68 4.15 -0.34 -26.19
N SER A 69 5.21 -1.01 -25.74
CA SER A 69 5.80 -2.17 -26.40
C SER A 69 6.11 -3.26 -25.40
N LEU A 70 5.61 -4.48 -25.67
CA LEU A 70 5.83 -5.65 -24.83
C LEU A 70 6.97 -6.54 -25.33
N ASP A 71 7.66 -6.18 -26.43
CA ASP A 71 8.66 -7.02 -27.10
C ASP A 71 9.87 -7.36 -26.22
N ASP A 72 10.21 -6.48 -25.26
CA ASP A 72 11.33 -6.67 -24.33
C ASP A 72 10.94 -7.43 -23.05
N TRP A 73 9.64 -7.67 -22.83
CA TRP A 73 9.12 -8.37 -21.68
C TRP A 73 8.92 -9.85 -21.97
N VAL A 74 9.39 -10.71 -21.07
CA VAL A 74 9.32 -12.16 -21.21
C VAL A 74 8.50 -12.75 -20.07
N THR A 75 7.51 -13.58 -20.41
CA THR A 75 6.75 -14.34 -19.41
C THR A 75 7.62 -15.40 -18.75
N MET A 76 7.51 -15.53 -17.43
CA MET A 76 8.19 -16.58 -16.67
C MET A 76 7.65 -17.96 -17.03
N ILE A 77 8.48 -18.99 -16.92
CA ILE A 77 8.05 -20.38 -17.08
C ILE A 77 6.94 -20.68 -16.06
N ASP A 78 5.81 -21.21 -16.53
CA ASP A 78 4.60 -21.46 -15.72
C ASP A 78 3.99 -20.20 -15.06
N GLY A 79 4.38 -19.01 -15.51
CA GLY A 79 4.00 -17.71 -14.94
C GLY A 79 2.84 -17.02 -15.66
N GLY A 80 1.84 -17.76 -16.11
CA GLY A 80 0.65 -17.20 -16.78
C GLY A 80 0.91 -16.72 -18.21
N THR A 81 0.25 -15.64 -18.61
CA THR A 81 0.39 -15.02 -19.94
C THR A 81 0.53 -13.50 -19.82
N LEU A 82 1.23 -12.90 -20.80
CA LEU A 82 1.33 -11.46 -21.03
C LEU A 82 0.65 -11.13 -22.35
N GLU A 83 -0.27 -10.17 -22.34
CA GLU A 83 -0.95 -9.63 -23.53
C GLU A 83 -1.07 -8.11 -23.44
N ALA A 84 -1.26 -7.46 -24.59
CA ALA A 84 -1.62 -6.05 -24.65
C ALA A 84 -3.03 -5.82 -24.12
N GLY A 85 -3.18 -4.98 -23.10
CA GLY A 85 -4.45 -4.51 -22.57
C GLY A 85 -4.84 -3.18 -23.19
N THR A 86 -5.73 -3.19 -24.19
CA THR A 86 -6.19 -1.97 -24.91
C THR A 86 -7.54 -1.44 -24.41
N ASP A 87 -8.15 -2.13 -23.45
CA ASP A 87 -9.43 -1.73 -22.85
C ASP A 87 -9.13 -1.03 -21.51
N ASP A 88 -9.37 0.28 -21.47
CA ASP A 88 -9.05 1.15 -20.34
C ASP A 88 -7.55 1.11 -19.93
N PRO A 89 -6.60 1.44 -20.84
CA PRO A 89 -5.19 1.59 -20.48
C PRO A 89 -5.00 2.77 -19.51
N TYR A 90 -3.96 2.74 -18.67
CA TYR A 90 -3.71 3.83 -17.73
C TYR A 90 -3.22 5.07 -18.48
N GLY A 91 -2.23 4.89 -19.36
CA GLY A 91 -1.72 5.89 -20.27
C GLY A 91 -1.65 5.36 -21.70
N GLY A 92 -1.53 6.26 -22.67
CA GLY A 92 -1.25 5.87 -24.06
C GLY A 92 -2.34 5.01 -24.72
N SER A 93 -1.91 4.00 -25.48
CA SER A 93 -2.76 3.14 -26.30
C SER A 93 -2.95 1.73 -25.73
N GLN A 94 -2.07 1.28 -24.84
CA GLN A 94 -2.15 -0.05 -24.22
C GLN A 94 -1.41 -0.12 -22.87
N SER A 95 -1.75 -1.13 -22.08
CA SER A 95 -1.04 -1.53 -20.86
C SER A 95 -0.59 -3.00 -20.94
N ALA A 96 0.24 -3.46 -20.00
CA ALA A 96 0.59 -4.87 -19.89
C ALA A 96 -0.46 -5.64 -19.07
N ARG A 97 -1.21 -6.55 -19.71
CA ARG A 97 -2.17 -7.42 -19.05
C ARG A 97 -1.56 -8.78 -18.71
N LEU A 98 -1.47 -9.04 -17.41
CA LEU A 98 -0.99 -10.28 -16.80
C LEU A 98 -2.17 -11.14 -16.37
N THR A 99 -2.28 -12.34 -16.94
CA THR A 99 -3.32 -13.30 -16.52
C THR A 99 -2.76 -14.65 -16.12
N ALA A 100 -3.42 -15.31 -15.17
CA ALA A 100 -3.13 -16.68 -14.78
C ALA A 100 -4.41 -17.45 -14.50
N SER A 101 -4.50 -18.67 -15.03
CA SER A 101 -5.65 -19.56 -14.76
C SER A 101 -5.68 -20.01 -13.30
N GLU A 102 -6.79 -20.60 -12.86
CA GLU A 102 -6.93 -21.16 -11.50
C GLU A 102 -5.86 -22.21 -11.15
N ASN A 103 -5.29 -22.89 -12.14
CA ASN A 103 -4.26 -23.92 -11.96
C ASN A 103 -2.83 -23.36 -12.02
N THR A 104 -2.68 -22.06 -12.28
CA THR A 104 -1.41 -21.36 -12.43
C THR A 104 -1.21 -20.46 -11.23
N GLU A 105 -0.15 -20.66 -10.44
CA GLU A 105 0.00 -20.01 -9.13
C GLU A 105 0.17 -18.47 -9.20
N TYR A 106 0.79 -17.96 -10.27
CA TYR A 106 1.12 -16.55 -10.43
C TYR A 106 1.12 -16.14 -11.90
N ALA A 107 1.01 -14.83 -12.16
CA ALA A 107 1.33 -14.22 -13.44
C ALA A 107 2.62 -13.41 -13.28
N ALA A 108 3.66 -13.67 -14.06
CA ALA A 108 4.93 -12.97 -13.93
C ALA A 108 5.64 -12.73 -15.26
N ILE A 109 6.26 -11.56 -15.35
CA ILE A 109 7.07 -11.12 -16.48
C ILE A 109 8.39 -10.55 -15.97
N TYR A 110 9.42 -10.59 -16.81
CA TYR A 110 10.70 -9.94 -16.54
C TYR A 110 11.24 -9.27 -17.80
N LYS A 111 12.07 -8.26 -17.59
CA LYS A 111 12.79 -7.54 -18.64
C LYS A 111 14.24 -7.37 -18.21
N GLY A 112 15.16 -7.68 -19.13
CA GLY A 112 16.57 -7.35 -18.95
C GLY A 112 16.78 -5.85 -19.15
N VAL A 113 17.61 -5.23 -18.32
CA VAL A 113 17.96 -3.81 -18.41
C VAL A 113 19.48 -3.66 -18.41
N ASP A 114 19.99 -2.68 -19.15
CA ASP A 114 21.43 -2.47 -19.32
C ASP A 114 22.00 -1.58 -18.21
N GLY A 115 22.15 -2.15 -17.00
CA GLY A 115 22.85 -1.51 -15.88
C GLY A 115 22.20 -0.22 -15.41
N LEU A 116 20.91 -0.30 -15.04
CA LEU A 116 20.14 0.85 -14.57
C LEU A 116 20.56 1.22 -13.13
N ASP A 117 20.93 2.48 -12.91
CA ASP A 117 21.23 3.01 -11.58
C ASP A 117 19.92 3.46 -10.89
N LEU A 118 19.60 2.82 -9.77
CA LEU A 118 18.44 3.08 -8.93
C LEU A 118 18.83 3.45 -7.48
N THR A 119 20.10 3.75 -7.21
CA THR A 119 20.59 4.02 -5.84
C THR A 119 19.89 5.21 -5.17
N GLY A 120 19.51 6.22 -5.94
CA GLY A 120 18.87 7.45 -5.47
C GLY A 120 17.36 7.49 -5.68
N SER A 121 16.73 6.35 -5.96
CA SER A 121 15.35 6.35 -6.45
C SER A 121 14.43 5.38 -5.72
N ASN A 122 13.16 5.76 -5.66
CA ASN A 122 12.03 4.90 -5.36
C ASN A 122 11.26 4.57 -6.65
N LEU A 123 10.40 3.55 -6.61
CA LEU A 123 9.66 3.08 -7.78
C LEU A 123 8.15 3.19 -7.58
N SER A 124 7.44 3.53 -8.65
CA SER A 124 5.99 3.58 -8.67
C SER A 124 5.43 2.88 -9.90
N LEU A 125 4.30 2.20 -9.79
CA LEU A 125 3.65 1.51 -10.92
C LEU A 125 2.14 1.73 -10.86
N ALA A 126 1.52 2.01 -12.01
CA ALA A 126 0.06 1.98 -12.12
C ALA A 126 -0.42 0.53 -12.23
N VAL A 127 -1.46 0.19 -11.48
CA VAL A 127 -1.97 -1.18 -11.37
C VAL A 127 -3.50 -1.16 -11.34
N LYS A 128 -4.11 -2.10 -12.05
CA LYS A 128 -5.54 -2.39 -11.99
C LYS A 128 -5.73 -3.89 -11.94
N PHE A 129 -6.63 -4.41 -11.10
CA PHE A 129 -6.90 -5.85 -11.06
C PHE A 129 -8.37 -6.14 -10.78
N THR A 130 -8.89 -7.21 -11.37
CA THR A 130 -10.32 -7.51 -11.34
C THR A 130 -10.60 -8.92 -10.79
N GLY A 131 -11.86 -9.15 -10.40
CA GLY A 131 -12.35 -10.48 -10.03
C GLY A 131 -11.80 -11.04 -8.71
N ARG A 132 -11.14 -10.22 -7.86
CA ARG A 132 -10.56 -10.66 -6.59
C ARG A 132 -10.61 -9.57 -5.51
N GLU A 133 -10.64 -10.01 -4.25
CA GLU A 133 -10.55 -9.13 -3.07
C GLU A 133 -9.12 -8.75 -2.71
N GLN A 134 -8.13 -9.60 -3.02
CA GLN A 134 -6.74 -9.32 -2.73
C GLN A 134 -5.81 -9.84 -3.82
N LEU A 135 -4.76 -9.06 -4.08
CA LEU A 135 -3.65 -9.39 -4.96
C LEU A 135 -2.36 -8.98 -4.26
N ARG A 136 -1.33 -9.83 -4.31
CA ARG A 136 0.02 -9.42 -3.96
C ARG A 136 0.78 -9.12 -5.23
N LEU A 137 1.28 -7.91 -5.33
CA LEU A 137 2.20 -7.49 -6.37
C LEU A 137 3.63 -7.51 -5.81
N THR A 138 4.57 -7.99 -6.60
CA THR A 138 5.98 -8.07 -6.24
C THR A 138 6.80 -7.53 -7.40
N LEU A 139 7.63 -6.54 -7.11
CA LEU A 139 8.64 -5.97 -7.99
C LEU A 139 10.00 -6.40 -7.45
N GLU A 140 10.78 -7.11 -8.26
CA GLU A 140 12.13 -7.57 -7.91
C GLU A 140 13.15 -6.90 -8.82
N LEU A 141 14.18 -6.31 -8.22
CA LEU A 141 15.32 -5.68 -8.89
C LEU A 141 16.55 -6.56 -8.70
N PHE A 142 17.03 -7.21 -9.76
CA PHE A 142 18.20 -8.08 -9.69
C PHE A 142 19.48 -7.33 -10.06
N ALA A 143 20.45 -7.32 -9.16
CA ALA A 143 21.64 -6.47 -9.30
C ALA A 143 22.92 -7.07 -8.70
N PRO A 144 24.01 -7.29 -9.46
CA PRO A 144 24.15 -7.31 -10.93
C PRO A 144 23.86 -8.71 -11.52
N ASN A 145 23.36 -9.63 -10.72
CA ASN A 145 23.03 -10.99 -11.16
C ASN A 145 21.84 -11.55 -10.38
N SER A 146 21.26 -12.65 -10.89
CA SER A 146 19.99 -13.22 -10.45
C SER A 146 19.93 -13.82 -9.03
N ARG A 147 20.96 -13.62 -8.20
CA ARG A 147 20.98 -14.04 -6.79
C ARG A 147 20.86 -12.90 -5.80
N ASN A 148 21.02 -11.68 -6.27
CA ASN A 148 21.03 -10.49 -5.48
C ASN A 148 19.79 -9.70 -5.85
N ALA A 149 18.80 -9.63 -4.95
CA ALA A 149 17.52 -9.04 -5.26
C ALA A 149 17.14 -7.98 -4.22
N HIS A 150 16.68 -6.84 -4.73
CA HIS A 150 15.91 -5.88 -3.97
C HIS A 150 14.43 -6.19 -4.23
N VAL A 151 13.68 -6.51 -3.19
CA VAL A 151 12.32 -7.00 -3.30
C VAL A 151 11.38 -5.96 -2.68
N LEU A 152 10.39 -5.57 -3.48
CA LEU A 152 9.37 -4.59 -3.11
C LEU A 152 8.00 -5.23 -3.32
N GLN A 153 7.24 -5.44 -2.25
CA GLN A 153 5.92 -6.06 -2.31
C GLN A 153 4.84 -5.09 -1.85
N ARG A 154 3.66 -5.26 -2.45
CA ARG A 154 2.44 -4.59 -2.03
C ARG A 154 1.31 -5.59 -1.98
N THR A 155 0.59 -5.62 -0.86
CA THR A 155 -0.75 -6.23 -0.82
C THR A 155 -1.76 -5.18 -1.24
N LEU A 156 -2.37 -5.40 -2.41
CA LEU A 156 -3.49 -4.63 -2.88
C LEU A 156 -4.78 -5.27 -2.37
N ILE A 157 -5.60 -4.45 -1.72
CA ILE A 157 -6.92 -4.84 -1.28
C ILE A 157 -7.94 -4.25 -2.28
N GLY A 158 -8.96 -5.02 -2.61
CA GLY A 158 -9.99 -4.71 -3.60
C GLY A 158 -11.34 -5.29 -3.17
N PRO A 159 -12.34 -5.33 -4.06
CA PRO A 159 -12.20 -5.22 -5.51
C PRO A 159 -11.84 -3.81 -5.98
N SER A 160 -10.96 -3.73 -6.99
CA SER A 160 -10.55 -2.46 -7.60
C SER A 160 -10.53 -2.60 -9.13
N ASP A 161 -11.70 -2.53 -9.76
CA ASP A 161 -11.81 -2.29 -11.20
C ASP A 161 -11.51 -0.81 -11.54
N ARG A 162 -10.40 -0.30 -11.01
CA ARG A 162 -9.89 1.07 -11.15
C ARG A 162 -8.37 1.02 -11.07
N TRP A 163 -7.73 1.88 -11.85
CA TRP A 163 -6.31 2.14 -11.71
C TRP A 163 -5.98 2.82 -10.38
N VAL A 164 -4.97 2.31 -9.71
CA VAL A 164 -4.29 2.93 -8.56
C VAL A 164 -2.79 2.90 -8.80
N ARG A 165 -2.02 3.77 -8.16
CA ARG A 165 -0.57 3.62 -8.17
C ARG A 165 -0.06 2.96 -6.90
N VAL A 166 0.99 2.18 -7.07
CA VAL A 166 1.73 1.56 -5.98
C VAL A 166 3.08 2.23 -5.89
N ASP A 167 3.25 3.07 -4.88
CA ASP A 167 4.56 3.60 -4.50
C ASP A 167 5.30 2.52 -3.70
N PHE A 168 6.19 1.78 -4.36
CA PHE A 168 6.85 0.63 -3.77
C PHE A 168 7.91 1.05 -2.75
N GLY A 169 7.80 0.48 -1.56
CA GLY A 169 8.89 0.47 -0.58
C GLY A 169 9.61 -0.87 -0.57
N THR A 170 10.88 -0.83 -0.24
CA THR A 170 11.72 -2.01 0.03
C THR A 170 11.22 -2.71 1.28
N ASP A 171 10.94 -4.00 1.16
CA ASP A 171 10.55 -4.85 2.29
C ASP A 171 11.48 -6.05 2.48
N GLN A 172 12.29 -6.39 1.48
CA GLN A 172 13.20 -7.51 1.59
C GLN A 172 14.44 -7.30 0.72
N ILE A 173 15.60 -7.63 1.29
CA ILE A 173 16.89 -7.64 0.60
C ILE A 173 17.42 -9.07 0.61
N GLU A 174 17.66 -9.60 -0.59
CA GLU A 174 18.33 -10.89 -0.75
C GLU A 174 19.82 -10.65 -1.03
N THR A 175 20.66 -11.00 -0.05
CA THR A 175 22.13 -10.87 -0.08
C THR A 175 22.62 -9.41 -0.04
N GLN A 176 23.31 -8.92 -1.07
CA GLN A 176 23.89 -7.57 -1.17
C GLN A 176 23.74 -7.06 -2.62
N PRO A 177 22.53 -6.68 -3.07
CA PRO A 177 22.31 -6.11 -4.39
C PRO A 177 22.99 -4.74 -4.52
N ASP A 178 23.60 -4.51 -5.68
CA ASP A 178 24.23 -3.23 -6.03
C ASP A 178 23.30 -2.44 -6.96
N LEU A 179 22.52 -1.52 -6.39
CA LEU A 179 21.54 -0.74 -7.16
C LEU A 179 22.16 0.21 -8.19
N THR A 180 23.50 0.34 -8.27
CA THR A 180 24.15 1.12 -9.35
C THR A 180 24.16 0.39 -10.69
N ASP A 181 23.86 -0.92 -10.71
CA ASP A 181 23.95 -1.80 -11.88
C ASP A 181 22.82 -2.84 -11.86
N VAL A 182 21.56 -2.36 -11.86
CA VAL A 182 20.39 -3.24 -11.97
C VAL A 182 20.33 -3.82 -13.38
N SER A 183 20.17 -5.14 -13.45
CA SER A 183 20.30 -5.93 -14.70
C SER A 183 18.99 -6.60 -15.16
N GLU A 184 18.04 -6.80 -14.25
CA GLU A 184 16.73 -7.37 -14.54
C GLU A 184 15.68 -6.77 -13.60
N ILE A 185 14.53 -6.45 -14.17
CA ILE A 185 13.31 -6.06 -13.45
C ILE A 185 12.30 -7.19 -13.63
N ARG A 186 11.69 -7.66 -12.53
CA ARG A 186 10.64 -8.68 -12.57
C ARG A 186 9.39 -8.19 -11.86
N LEU A 187 8.25 -8.36 -12.52
CA LEU A 187 6.92 -8.07 -11.99
C LEU A 187 6.17 -9.38 -11.82
N THR A 188 5.62 -9.61 -10.63
CA THR A 188 4.82 -10.78 -10.32
C THR A 188 3.52 -10.42 -9.60
N ALA A 189 2.40 -10.82 -10.19
CA ALA A 189 1.09 -10.81 -9.56
C ALA A 189 0.78 -12.20 -8.97
N ARG A 190 0.49 -12.27 -7.66
CA ARG A 190 0.15 -13.51 -6.94
C ARG A 190 -1.17 -13.37 -6.20
N ARG A 191 -1.85 -14.51 -6.02
CA ARG A 191 -3.00 -14.60 -5.13
C ARG A 191 -2.61 -14.27 -3.69
N ARG A 192 -3.48 -13.55 -3.01
CA ARG A 192 -3.45 -13.32 -1.56
C ARG A 192 -4.87 -13.50 -1.03
N GLY A 193 -5.02 -13.91 0.24
CA GLY A 193 -6.32 -14.25 0.81
C GLY A 193 -6.88 -15.54 0.20
N ASP A 194 -7.95 -15.43 -0.59
CA ASP A 194 -8.51 -16.57 -1.34
C ASP A 194 -7.48 -17.12 -2.36
N THR A 195 -7.13 -18.39 -2.22
CA THR A 195 -6.18 -19.06 -3.12
C THR A 195 -6.82 -19.60 -4.40
N SER A 196 -8.14 -19.44 -4.56
CA SER A 196 -8.88 -19.84 -5.76
C SER A 196 -9.02 -18.71 -6.79
N GLY A 197 -9.65 -19.00 -7.94
CA GLY A 197 -9.92 -18.03 -9.00
C GLY A 197 -8.72 -17.70 -9.89
N ALA A 198 -9.00 -17.04 -11.02
CA ALA A 198 -7.99 -16.54 -11.93
C ALA A 198 -7.26 -15.31 -11.35
N ILE A 199 -6.14 -14.94 -11.98
CA ILE A 199 -5.49 -13.64 -11.83
C ILE A 199 -5.75 -12.87 -13.13
N ASP A 200 -6.21 -11.63 -13.01
CA ASP A 200 -6.33 -10.67 -14.10
C ASP A 200 -5.87 -9.31 -13.58
N CYS A 201 -4.68 -8.90 -13.99
CA CYS A 201 -3.99 -7.73 -13.50
C CYS A 201 -3.39 -6.97 -14.68
N GLN A 202 -3.68 -5.68 -14.78
CA GLN A 202 -3.04 -4.77 -15.72
C GLN A 202 -2.01 -3.93 -14.96
N VAL A 203 -0.85 -3.70 -15.58
CA VAL A 203 0.19 -2.82 -15.09
C VAL A 203 0.62 -1.86 -16.18
N ASP A 204 0.98 -0.65 -15.79
CA ASP A 204 1.31 0.43 -16.71
C ASP A 204 2.22 1.46 -15.99
N ASP A 205 2.92 2.31 -16.75
CA ASP A 205 3.73 3.44 -16.29
C ASP A 205 4.59 3.13 -15.05
N LEU A 206 5.61 2.28 -15.26
CA LEU A 206 6.66 2.04 -14.26
C LEU A 206 7.56 3.28 -14.20
N ARG A 207 7.58 3.95 -13.06
CA ARG A 207 8.29 5.20 -12.83
C ARG A 207 9.44 5.05 -11.85
N VAL A 208 10.47 5.85 -12.10
CA VAL A 208 11.56 6.15 -11.17
C VAL A 208 11.29 7.53 -10.57
N VAL A 209 11.28 7.60 -9.25
CA VAL A 209 11.04 8.83 -8.49
C VAL A 209 12.27 9.11 -7.63
N ASP A 210 12.79 10.33 -7.65
CA ASP A 210 13.88 10.72 -6.76
C ASP A 210 13.45 10.56 -5.30
N ARG A 211 14.25 9.83 -4.52
CA ARG A 211 13.96 9.61 -3.10
C ARG A 211 14.53 10.74 -2.23
N PRO A 212 13.89 11.11 -1.12
CA PRO A 212 14.43 12.05 -0.15
C PRO A 212 15.72 11.52 0.53
N GLU A 213 16.49 12.43 1.15
CA GLU A 213 17.72 12.07 1.88
C GLU A 213 17.45 11.32 3.20
N SER A 214 16.33 11.62 3.86
CA SER A 214 15.82 10.92 5.05
C SER A 214 14.53 10.16 4.72
N GLY A 215 14.29 9.06 5.44
CA GLY A 215 13.00 8.38 5.40
C GLY A 215 12.03 8.93 6.42
N ASN A 216 10.75 8.58 6.28
CA ASN A 216 9.70 9.04 7.18
C ASN A 216 9.04 7.85 7.90
N VAL A 217 8.62 8.09 9.15
CA VAL A 217 7.80 7.17 9.95
C VAL A 217 6.52 7.87 10.34
N VAL A 218 5.37 7.25 10.05
CA VAL A 218 4.06 7.68 10.57
C VAL A 218 3.59 6.66 11.59
N LEU A 219 3.21 7.14 12.77
CA LEU A 219 2.62 6.34 13.84
C LEU A 219 1.10 6.51 13.79
N LEU A 220 0.42 5.53 13.16
CA LEU A 220 -1.03 5.55 12.93
C LEU A 220 -1.75 4.72 14.01
N PHE A 221 -2.59 5.35 14.79
CA PHE A 221 -3.38 4.72 15.83
C PHE A 221 -4.82 4.54 15.31
N ASP A 222 -5.27 3.28 15.20
CA ASP A 222 -6.63 2.98 14.74
C ASP A 222 -7.50 2.52 15.91
N GLY A 223 -8.62 3.22 16.10
CA GLY A 223 -9.69 2.82 17.00
C GLY A 223 -9.98 3.84 18.09
N MET A 224 -9.09 4.78 18.41
CA MET A 224 -9.26 5.74 19.51
C MET A 224 -9.36 5.10 20.88
N PHE A 225 -8.52 4.12 21.19
CA PHE A 225 -8.51 3.55 22.54
C PHE A 225 -7.85 4.49 23.54
N GLU A 226 -8.32 4.49 24.80
CA GLU A 226 -7.73 5.29 25.89
C GLU A 226 -6.22 5.06 26.05
N SER A 227 -5.73 3.86 25.73
CA SER A 227 -4.30 3.53 25.76
C SER A 227 -3.45 4.35 24.81
N HIS A 228 -4.01 4.88 23.71
CA HIS A 228 -3.28 5.78 22.82
C HIS A 228 -2.88 7.06 23.56
N TYR A 229 -3.76 7.56 24.44
CA TYR A 229 -3.45 8.71 25.27
C TYR A 229 -2.65 8.32 26.53
N THR A 230 -3.08 7.31 27.29
CA THR A 230 -2.45 7.02 28.58
C THR A 230 -1.10 6.32 28.47
N GLU A 231 -0.85 5.57 27.40
CA GLU A 231 0.38 4.81 27.24
C GLU A 231 1.26 5.32 26.10
N ALA A 232 0.68 5.69 24.95
CA ALA A 232 1.46 6.09 23.79
C ALA A 232 1.87 7.57 23.84
N PHE A 233 0.92 8.48 24.03
CA PHE A 233 1.14 9.94 23.99
C PHE A 233 2.23 10.40 24.97
N GLU A 234 2.14 10.06 26.26
CA GLU A 234 3.15 10.45 27.27
C GLU A 234 4.57 10.00 26.89
N ARG A 235 4.70 8.83 26.25
CA ARG A 235 6.00 8.30 25.84
C ARG A 235 6.52 8.97 24.57
N MET A 236 5.64 9.23 23.62
CA MET A 236 5.97 9.92 22.37
C MET A 236 6.40 11.37 22.62
N GLU A 237 5.79 12.05 23.60
CA GLU A 237 6.18 13.41 23.99
C GLU A 237 7.65 13.51 24.39
N SER A 238 8.21 12.45 25.00
CA SER A 238 9.63 12.45 25.41
C SER A 238 10.62 12.51 24.25
N TYR A 239 10.17 12.11 23.05
CA TYR A 239 10.92 12.19 21.80
C TYR A 239 10.48 13.36 20.91
N GLY A 240 9.45 14.12 21.31
CA GLY A 240 8.85 15.16 20.47
C GLY A 240 8.06 14.61 19.28
N TYR A 241 7.59 13.36 19.37
CA TYR A 241 6.84 12.72 18.30
C TYR A 241 5.35 13.01 18.37
N ALA A 242 4.75 13.25 17.21
CA ALA A 242 3.32 13.29 17.01
C ALA A 242 2.84 12.03 16.25
N GLY A 243 1.57 11.70 16.41
CA GLY A 243 0.92 10.57 15.76
C GLY A 243 -0.28 10.98 14.91
N VAL A 244 -0.92 9.98 14.31
CA VAL A 244 -2.18 10.12 13.60
C VAL A 244 -3.22 9.26 14.31
N GLU A 245 -4.31 9.86 14.79
CA GLU A 245 -5.41 9.15 15.44
C GLU A 245 -6.58 9.01 14.47
N ALA A 246 -7.04 7.78 14.23
CA ALA A 246 -8.15 7.51 13.32
C ALA A 246 -9.50 7.67 14.04
N VAL A 247 -10.10 8.86 13.90
CA VAL A 247 -11.28 9.27 14.66
C VAL A 247 -12.58 8.78 14.02
N ILE A 248 -13.36 8.09 14.85
CA ILE A 248 -14.72 7.62 14.62
C ILE A 248 -15.66 8.49 15.47
N PRO A 249 -16.38 9.47 14.88
CA PRO A 249 -17.17 10.45 15.63
C PRO A 249 -18.15 9.86 16.65
N GLU A 250 -18.82 8.77 16.28
CA GLU A 250 -19.81 8.12 17.14
C GLU A 250 -19.17 7.32 18.29
N ALA A 251 -17.85 7.08 18.26
CA ALA A 251 -17.12 6.37 19.31
C ALA A 251 -16.54 7.28 20.40
N VAL A 252 -16.52 8.60 20.18
CA VAL A 252 -15.90 9.57 21.08
C VAL A 252 -16.54 9.47 22.48
N GLY A 253 -15.74 9.11 23.48
CA GLY A 253 -16.16 8.93 24.86
C GLY A 253 -17.00 7.67 25.15
N GLU A 254 -17.12 6.73 24.19
CA GLU A 254 -17.80 5.46 24.42
C GLU A 254 -16.86 4.41 25.06
N GLY A 255 -17.18 3.94 26.27
CA GLY A 255 -16.44 2.83 26.89
C GLY A 255 -14.97 3.17 27.17
N GLU A 256 -14.05 2.45 26.53
CA GLU A 256 -12.59 2.66 26.61
C GLU A 256 -12.06 3.46 25.41
N ARG A 257 -12.91 4.33 24.84
CA ARG A 257 -12.55 5.22 23.74
C ARG A 257 -12.26 6.63 24.23
N LEU A 258 -11.30 7.28 23.56
CA LEU A 258 -10.88 8.65 23.85
C LEU A 258 -12.07 9.62 23.92
N THR A 259 -12.07 10.47 24.94
CA THR A 259 -13.00 11.60 25.04
C THR A 259 -12.59 12.74 24.12
N LEU A 260 -13.51 13.67 23.86
CA LEU A 260 -13.22 14.86 23.05
C LEU A 260 -12.07 15.68 23.66
N ASP A 261 -12.08 15.91 24.97
CA ASP A 261 -11.01 16.65 25.67
C ASP A 261 -9.63 16.01 25.42
N ARG A 262 -9.54 14.67 25.36
CA ARG A 262 -8.28 13.98 25.05
C ARG A 262 -7.85 14.14 23.59
N LEU A 263 -8.80 14.11 22.65
CA LEU A 263 -8.51 14.38 21.24
C LEU A 263 -8.02 15.82 21.04
N GLU A 264 -8.63 16.79 21.74
CA GLU A 264 -8.18 18.17 21.73
C GLU A 264 -6.74 18.31 22.28
N GLU A 265 -6.41 17.62 23.38
CA GLU A 265 -5.04 17.61 23.92
C GLU A 265 -4.02 16.96 22.96
N LEU A 266 -4.38 15.86 22.28
CA LEU A 266 -3.52 15.25 21.26
C LEU A 266 -3.30 16.20 20.07
N SER A 267 -4.37 16.85 19.61
CA SER A 267 -4.30 17.83 18.51
C SER A 267 -3.45 19.04 18.88
N ASP A 268 -3.56 19.56 20.10
CA ASP A 268 -2.73 20.66 20.61
C ASP A 268 -1.24 20.27 20.68
N ALA A 269 -0.96 18.98 20.86
CA ALA A 269 0.40 18.42 20.81
C ALA A 269 0.86 18.08 19.38
N GLY A 270 0.09 18.44 18.36
CA GLY A 270 0.46 18.31 16.95
C GLY A 270 0.04 16.99 16.29
N TRP A 271 -0.78 16.17 16.93
CA TRP A 271 -1.30 14.95 16.31
C TRP A 271 -2.39 15.26 15.28
N ASP A 272 -2.44 14.49 14.19
CA ASP A 272 -3.53 14.57 13.23
C ASP A 272 -4.72 13.71 13.67
N MET A 273 -5.92 14.29 13.68
CA MET A 273 -7.17 13.55 13.87
C MET A 273 -7.74 13.16 12.50
N ALA A 274 -7.39 11.98 11.98
CA ALA A 274 -7.79 11.51 10.66
C ALA A 274 -9.22 10.97 10.64
N ALA A 275 -9.94 11.16 9.53
CA ALA A 275 -11.31 10.71 9.35
C ALA A 275 -11.42 9.19 9.20
N ARG A 276 -12.19 8.54 10.07
CA ARG A 276 -12.54 7.11 9.95
C ARG A 276 -14.03 6.86 10.20
N PRO A 277 -14.86 6.76 9.14
CA PRO A 277 -16.28 6.49 9.32
C PRO A 277 -16.59 5.16 10.02
N ARG A 278 -17.65 5.12 10.82
CA ARG A 278 -18.11 3.90 11.49
C ARG A 278 -18.89 2.98 10.54
N THR A 279 -18.28 1.90 10.06
CA THR A 279 -18.97 0.90 9.20
C THR A 279 -19.46 -0.34 9.95
N GLY A 280 -19.19 -0.45 11.26
CA GLY A 280 -19.58 -1.61 12.06
C GLY A 280 -19.04 -2.93 11.50
N ALA A 281 -19.93 -3.90 11.26
CA ALA A 281 -19.58 -5.21 10.72
C ALA A 281 -19.45 -5.23 9.18
N HIS A 282 -19.85 -4.15 8.51
CA HIS A 282 -19.89 -4.04 7.05
C HIS A 282 -18.66 -3.32 6.51
N PHE A 283 -18.31 -3.61 5.26
CA PHE A 283 -17.37 -2.80 4.48
C PHE A 283 -18.08 -1.56 3.95
N LEU A 284 -17.35 -0.46 3.77
CA LEU A 284 -17.93 0.79 3.28
C LEU A 284 -18.67 0.60 1.93
N HIS A 285 -18.10 -0.20 1.03
CA HIS A 285 -18.68 -0.46 -0.29
C HIS A 285 -19.94 -1.33 -0.29
N GLU A 286 -20.32 -1.94 0.85
CA GLU A 286 -21.57 -2.71 0.99
C GLU A 286 -22.78 -1.79 1.24
N TYR A 287 -22.52 -0.53 1.60
CA TYR A 287 -23.56 0.48 1.76
C TYR A 287 -23.94 1.11 0.39
N PRO A 288 -25.18 1.60 0.23
CA PRO A 288 -25.55 2.39 -0.94
C PRO A 288 -24.65 3.63 -1.13
N PRO A 289 -24.38 4.09 -2.37
CA PRO A 289 -23.49 5.22 -2.63
C PRO A 289 -23.84 6.50 -1.84
N GLU A 290 -25.12 6.80 -1.67
CA GLU A 290 -25.59 7.95 -0.89
C GLU A 290 -25.27 7.84 0.61
N GLU A 291 -25.27 6.62 1.14
CA GLU A 291 -24.91 6.35 2.53
C GLU A 291 -23.38 6.42 2.70
N GLN A 292 -22.62 5.88 1.75
CA GLN A 292 -21.16 6.05 1.71
C GLN A 292 -20.78 7.55 1.73
N ALA A 293 -21.41 8.36 0.86
CA ALA A 293 -21.18 9.79 0.80
C ALA A 293 -21.54 10.48 2.11
N SER A 294 -22.70 10.16 2.69
CA SER A 294 -23.13 10.71 3.97
C SER A 294 -22.16 10.37 5.09
N MET A 295 -21.63 9.14 5.15
CA MET A 295 -20.70 8.71 6.18
C MET A 295 -19.34 9.43 6.07
N ILE A 296 -18.80 9.55 4.86
CA ILE A 296 -17.54 10.25 4.58
C ILE A 296 -17.69 11.75 4.92
N GLN A 297 -18.71 12.41 4.39
CA GLN A 297 -18.98 13.83 4.63
C GLN A 297 -19.26 14.14 6.10
N HIS A 298 -20.06 13.30 6.77
CA HIS A 298 -20.37 13.50 8.18
C HIS A 298 -19.11 13.42 9.05
N THR A 299 -18.24 12.46 8.77
CA THR A 299 -17.00 12.27 9.51
C THR A 299 -16.09 13.47 9.34
N LYS A 300 -15.87 13.94 8.10
CA LYS A 300 -15.11 15.15 7.83
C LYS A 300 -15.69 16.38 8.53
N ALA A 301 -16.99 16.63 8.36
CA ALA A 301 -17.66 17.78 8.93
C ALA A 301 -17.63 17.77 10.47
N TYR A 302 -17.68 16.58 11.09
CA TYR A 302 -17.49 16.45 12.53
C TYR A 302 -16.11 16.95 12.95
N LEU A 303 -15.04 16.47 12.30
CA LEU A 303 -13.67 16.86 12.62
C LEU A 303 -13.45 18.37 12.43
N GLU A 304 -13.88 18.93 11.30
CA GLU A 304 -13.79 20.37 11.04
C GLU A 304 -14.56 21.18 12.11
N SER A 305 -15.74 20.71 12.55
CA SER A 305 -16.51 21.39 13.59
C SER A 305 -15.85 21.38 14.98
N ARG A 306 -14.82 20.55 15.17
CA ARG A 306 -14.03 20.43 16.40
C ARG A 306 -12.67 21.14 16.33
N GLY A 307 -12.34 21.77 15.21
CA GLY A 307 -11.04 22.42 15.02
C GLY A 307 -9.94 21.45 14.60
N PHE A 308 -10.30 20.30 14.02
CA PHE A 308 -9.36 19.31 13.49
C PHE A 308 -9.23 19.40 11.97
N GLU A 309 -9.17 20.61 11.40
CA GLU A 309 -9.22 20.83 9.95
C GLU A 309 -8.04 20.20 9.20
N ASP A 310 -6.84 20.17 9.79
CA ASP A 310 -5.67 19.53 9.17
C ASP A 310 -5.83 18.00 9.14
N GLY A 311 -6.20 17.40 10.27
CA GLY A 311 -6.52 15.96 10.35
C GLY A 311 -7.66 15.53 9.42
N ALA A 312 -8.67 16.40 9.23
CA ALA A 312 -9.83 16.13 8.40
C ALA A 312 -9.50 15.97 6.89
N LYS A 313 -8.29 16.32 6.45
CA LYS A 313 -7.80 16.05 5.09
C LYS A 313 -7.45 14.59 4.86
N HIS A 314 -7.32 13.80 5.91
CA HIS A 314 -6.81 12.42 5.85
C HIS A 314 -7.91 11.42 6.12
N PHE A 315 -7.95 10.35 5.33
CA PHE A 315 -8.94 9.28 5.46
C PHE A 315 -8.30 7.95 5.81
N VAL A 316 -8.74 7.30 6.89
CA VAL A 316 -8.31 5.94 7.23
C VAL A 316 -9.39 4.96 6.81
N THR A 317 -9.07 4.11 5.83
CA THR A 317 -10.05 3.24 5.16
C THR A 317 -10.61 2.18 6.10
N PRO A 318 -11.90 2.24 6.48
CA PRO A 318 -12.50 1.23 7.34
C PRO A 318 -12.41 -0.15 6.70
N ARG A 319 -11.84 -1.12 7.43
CA ARG A 319 -11.65 -2.51 6.95
C ARG A 319 -10.84 -2.61 5.65
N ASN A 320 -10.05 -1.60 5.31
CA ASN A 320 -9.05 -1.57 4.23
C ASN A 320 -9.55 -1.68 2.78
N VAL A 321 -10.86 -1.78 2.55
CA VAL A 321 -11.43 -1.85 1.19
C VAL A 321 -11.93 -0.47 0.77
N LEU A 322 -11.21 0.14 -0.18
CA LEU A 322 -11.61 1.39 -0.82
C LEU A 322 -12.07 1.07 -2.25
N SER A 323 -13.39 0.91 -2.44
CA SER A 323 -13.98 0.64 -3.75
C SER A 323 -13.88 1.86 -4.68
N PRO A 324 -14.08 1.72 -6.01
CA PRO A 324 -14.05 2.87 -6.93
C PRO A 324 -15.01 3.99 -6.53
N THR A 325 -16.22 3.68 -6.09
CA THR A 325 -17.19 4.71 -5.63
C THR A 325 -16.73 5.39 -4.34
N ALA A 326 -16.27 4.62 -3.35
CA ALA A 326 -15.75 5.19 -2.10
C ALA A 326 -14.49 6.02 -2.36
N ARG A 327 -13.65 5.59 -3.30
CA ARG A 327 -12.46 6.30 -3.76
C ARG A 327 -12.81 7.69 -4.30
N ASP A 328 -13.78 7.79 -5.22
CA ASP A 328 -14.23 9.07 -5.77
C ASP A 328 -14.72 10.03 -4.67
N LEU A 329 -15.49 9.50 -3.71
CA LEU A 329 -15.99 10.29 -2.58
C LEU A 329 -14.87 10.75 -1.64
N VAL A 330 -13.85 9.90 -1.43
CA VAL A 330 -12.67 10.26 -0.65
C VAL A 330 -11.85 11.32 -1.38
N GLU A 331 -11.67 11.22 -2.70
CA GLU A 331 -10.99 12.26 -3.50
C GLU A 331 -11.74 13.60 -3.50
N GLU A 332 -13.07 13.58 -3.40
CA GLU A 332 -13.89 14.80 -3.33
C GLU A 332 -13.74 15.52 -1.98
N HIS A 333 -13.54 14.77 -0.90
CA HIS A 333 -13.62 15.29 0.47
C HIS A 333 -12.31 15.26 1.23
N HIS A 334 -11.32 14.46 0.86
CA HIS A 334 -10.06 14.29 1.54
C HIS A 334 -8.92 14.46 0.54
N GLU A 335 -7.71 14.72 1.02
CA GLU A 335 -6.50 14.89 0.20
C GLU A 335 -5.61 13.64 0.25
N GLN A 336 -5.77 12.81 1.29
CA GLN A 336 -4.99 11.59 1.50
C GLN A 336 -5.87 10.42 1.97
N ALA A 337 -5.48 9.19 1.64
CA ALA A 337 -6.10 7.99 2.19
C ALA A 337 -5.11 6.86 2.52
N PHE A 338 -5.30 6.28 3.71
CA PHE A 338 -4.52 5.19 4.26
C PHE A 338 -5.31 3.88 4.24
N ARG A 339 -4.61 2.78 3.97
CA ARG A 339 -5.16 1.41 3.99
C ARG A 339 -4.04 0.40 4.18
N PHE A 340 -4.39 -0.82 4.61
CA PHE A 340 -3.40 -1.88 4.72
C PHE A 340 -2.73 -2.17 3.37
N GLY A 341 -1.40 -2.07 3.35
CA GLY A 341 -0.55 -2.38 2.19
C GLY A 341 0.50 -3.47 2.48
N GLY A 342 0.77 -3.76 3.75
CA GLY A 342 1.65 -4.86 4.18
C GLY A 342 3.15 -4.61 4.01
N GLY A 343 3.57 -3.36 3.76
CA GLY A 343 4.97 -2.97 3.62
C GLY A 343 5.13 -1.45 3.47
N PRO A 344 6.38 -0.93 3.44
CA PRO A 344 6.67 0.49 3.31
C PRO A 344 6.20 1.10 1.97
N ASN A 345 6.25 2.42 1.83
CA ASN A 345 5.89 3.15 0.60
C ASN A 345 7.06 3.97 0.10
N GLY A 346 7.28 3.98 -1.22
CA GLY A 346 8.23 4.89 -1.84
C GLY A 346 7.80 6.35 -1.64
N LEU A 347 8.78 7.25 -1.53
CA LEU A 347 8.57 8.71 -1.56
C LEU A 347 9.26 9.34 -2.78
N ALA A 348 8.74 10.40 -3.39
CA ALA A 348 7.44 11.03 -3.11
C ALA A 348 6.25 10.16 -3.55
N LEU A 349 5.09 10.33 -2.90
CA LEU A 349 3.87 9.60 -3.26
C LEU A 349 3.37 10.02 -4.64
N THR A 350 2.99 9.06 -5.46
CA THR A 350 2.35 9.30 -6.77
C THR A 350 0.85 9.05 -6.75
N ASP A 351 0.35 8.39 -5.71
CA ASP A 351 -1.07 8.21 -5.42
C ASP A 351 -1.27 8.40 -3.90
N PRO A 352 -1.61 9.63 -3.42
CA PRO A 352 -1.67 9.98 -1.98
C PRO A 352 -2.80 9.26 -1.23
N TYR A 353 -3.32 8.20 -1.77
CA TYR A 353 -4.70 7.81 -1.68
C TYR A 353 -4.81 6.28 -1.72
N ASN A 354 -3.66 5.65 -1.97
CA ASN A 354 -3.34 4.25 -1.81
C ASN A 354 -2.13 4.09 -0.86
N VAL A 355 -2.01 4.95 0.17
CA VAL A 355 -0.90 4.91 1.13
C VAL A 355 -1.03 3.68 2.02
N GLY A 356 -0.05 2.78 1.91
CA GLY A 356 -0.02 1.50 2.59
C GLY A 356 0.49 1.60 4.03
N PHE A 357 -0.25 1.05 4.99
CA PHE A 357 0.27 0.77 6.33
C PHE A 357 0.50 -0.72 6.56
N PHE A 358 1.26 -1.03 7.60
CA PHE A 358 1.48 -2.38 8.12
C PHE A 358 1.40 -2.37 9.66
N ALA A 359 1.31 -3.55 10.26
CA ALA A 359 1.16 -3.68 11.71
C ALA A 359 2.44 -3.23 12.43
N GLY A 360 2.33 -2.24 13.32
CA GLY A 360 3.45 -1.74 14.12
C GLY A 360 4.01 -2.78 15.09
N ASP A 361 3.21 -3.79 15.46
CA ASP A 361 3.54 -4.85 16.42
C ASP A 361 4.15 -6.12 15.82
N ALA A 362 4.58 -6.07 14.55
CA ALA A 362 5.24 -7.18 13.87
C ALA A 362 6.69 -7.46 14.34
N GLY A 363 7.16 -6.80 15.39
CA GLY A 363 8.46 -7.06 16.03
C GLY A 363 9.65 -6.71 15.13
N ASP A 364 10.50 -7.69 14.83
CA ASP A 364 11.71 -7.48 14.01
C ASP A 364 11.39 -7.03 12.57
N GLU A 365 10.21 -7.39 12.05
CA GLU A 365 9.75 -6.91 10.73
C GLU A 365 9.55 -5.40 10.74
N THR A 366 8.86 -4.85 11.76
CA THR A 366 8.69 -3.40 11.94
C THR A 366 10.04 -2.69 11.98
N LYS A 367 11.00 -3.20 12.76
CA LYS A 367 12.34 -2.62 12.88
C LYS A 367 13.09 -2.64 11.56
N THR A 368 12.98 -3.74 10.82
CA THR A 368 13.56 -3.88 9.48
C THR A 368 12.99 -2.83 8.52
N TYR A 369 11.68 -2.58 8.56
CA TYR A 369 11.06 -1.56 7.72
C TYR A 369 11.42 -0.13 8.12
N VAL A 370 11.67 0.13 9.40
CA VAL A 370 12.24 1.41 9.86
C VAL A 370 13.69 1.58 9.39
N ASP A 371 14.51 0.52 9.44
CA ASP A 371 15.87 0.58 8.89
C ASP A 371 15.86 0.86 7.39
N TYR A 372 14.95 0.21 6.65
CA TYR A 372 14.79 0.48 5.22
C TYR A 372 14.21 1.87 4.95
N ALA A 373 13.35 2.42 5.81
CA ALA A 373 12.97 3.84 5.74
C ALA A 373 14.21 4.73 5.80
N ALA A 374 15.07 4.52 6.79
CA ALA A 374 16.32 5.29 6.96
C ALA A 374 17.28 5.14 5.78
N GLU A 375 17.44 3.93 5.24
CA GLU A 375 18.40 3.62 4.19
C GLU A 375 17.90 4.00 2.79
N TYR A 376 16.60 3.88 2.55
CA TYR A 376 15.99 4.04 1.23
C TYR A 376 15.13 5.29 1.06
N GLY A 377 15.11 6.20 2.02
CA GLY A 377 14.34 7.45 1.89
C GLY A 377 12.87 7.16 1.59
N GLN A 378 12.28 6.22 2.32
CA GLN A 378 10.92 5.73 2.09
C GLN A 378 10.05 5.96 3.34
N LEU A 379 8.75 5.76 3.20
CA LEU A 379 7.74 5.97 4.23
C LEU A 379 7.33 4.64 4.87
N ALA A 380 7.54 4.51 6.18
CA ALA A 380 6.99 3.43 6.99
C ALA A 380 5.77 3.92 7.80
N VAL A 381 4.57 3.43 7.48
CA VAL A 381 3.35 3.73 8.24
C VAL A 381 3.03 2.57 9.15
N LEU A 382 3.27 2.76 10.45
CA LEU A 382 3.12 1.75 11.50
C LEU A 382 1.76 1.92 12.14
N GLN A 383 0.89 0.93 11.96
CA GLN A 383 -0.47 0.95 12.51
C GLN A 383 -0.54 0.21 13.85
N PHE A 384 -1.15 0.83 14.84
CA PHE A 384 -1.39 0.27 16.18
C PHE A 384 -2.89 0.23 16.45
N ASP A 385 -3.39 -0.95 16.85
CA ASP A 385 -4.78 -1.10 17.32
C ASP A 385 -4.88 -0.76 18.81
N TYR A 386 -3.95 -1.23 19.63
CA TYR A 386 -3.97 -1.01 21.09
C TYR A 386 -2.54 -1.04 21.64
N ILE A 387 -2.26 -0.21 22.66
CA ILE A 387 -1.00 -0.24 23.42
C ILE A 387 -1.28 -0.75 24.84
N GLY A 388 -0.79 -1.95 25.18
CA GLY A 388 -1.05 -2.58 26.47
C GLY A 388 -1.41 -4.05 26.35
N GLU A 389 -2.37 -4.50 27.16
CA GLU A 389 -2.73 -5.93 27.30
C GLU A 389 -3.32 -6.54 26.02
N ASP A 390 -4.10 -5.77 25.25
CA ASP A 390 -4.82 -6.25 24.08
C ASP A 390 -4.11 -5.98 22.74
N GLY A 391 -2.85 -5.53 22.78
CA GLY A 391 -2.08 -5.22 21.58
C GLY A 391 -0.57 -5.22 21.83
N MET A 392 0.13 -4.20 21.32
CA MET A 392 1.56 -4.06 21.58
C MET A 392 1.78 -3.73 23.05
N SER A 393 2.58 -4.53 23.76
CA SER A 393 2.90 -4.23 25.15
C SER A 393 3.55 -2.86 25.30
N VAL A 394 3.28 -2.16 26.40
CA VAL A 394 3.85 -0.84 26.70
C VAL A 394 5.38 -0.81 26.62
N GLN A 395 6.05 -1.87 27.07
CA GLN A 395 7.51 -1.98 26.98
C GLN A 395 7.97 -2.12 25.53
N ALA A 396 7.32 -2.96 24.72
CA ALA A 396 7.66 -3.12 23.32
C ALA A 396 7.44 -1.81 22.52
N PHE A 397 6.42 -1.03 22.88
CA PHE A 397 6.19 0.28 22.29
C PHE A 397 7.30 1.26 22.67
N ALA A 398 7.69 1.33 23.94
CA ALA A 398 8.81 2.16 24.38
C ALA A 398 10.14 1.77 23.69
N ASP A 399 10.43 0.47 23.58
CA ASP A 399 11.61 -0.05 22.88
C ASP A 399 11.58 0.31 21.38
N LEU A 400 10.40 0.38 20.77
CA LEU A 400 10.24 0.78 19.38
C LEU A 400 10.46 2.29 19.19
N LEU A 401 9.96 3.13 20.10
CA LEU A 401 10.21 4.58 20.03
C LEU A 401 11.70 4.91 20.17
N GLU A 402 12.38 4.28 21.14
CA GLU A 402 13.85 4.39 21.29
C GLU A 402 14.56 3.92 20.02
N TYR A 403 14.12 2.80 19.45
CA TYR A 403 14.67 2.30 18.19
C TYR A 403 14.54 3.31 17.05
N ILE A 404 13.38 3.95 16.90
CA ILE A 404 13.11 4.94 15.86
C ILE A 404 14.00 6.18 16.05
N ASP A 405 14.13 6.70 17.28
CA ASP A 405 14.97 7.87 17.61
C ASP A 405 16.45 7.68 17.28
N GLU A 406 16.93 6.45 17.33
CA GLU A 406 18.30 6.10 16.95
C GLU A 406 18.52 5.95 15.43
N ARG A 407 17.50 6.14 14.59
CA ARG A 407 17.58 5.96 13.13
C ARG A 407 17.49 7.30 12.40
N ASN A 408 18.01 7.31 11.17
CA ASN A 408 17.95 8.49 10.29
C ASN A 408 16.57 8.57 9.60
N VAL A 409 15.52 8.71 10.41
CA VAL A 409 14.15 8.90 9.95
C VAL A 409 13.50 10.07 10.68
N ASP A 410 12.60 10.75 10.00
CA ASP A 410 11.75 11.78 10.58
C ASP A 410 10.41 11.13 10.99
N VAL A 411 10.01 11.28 12.25
CA VAL A 411 8.65 10.93 12.67
C VAL A 411 7.73 12.08 12.31
N VAL A 412 6.78 11.82 11.42
CA VAL A 412 5.91 12.81 10.79
C VAL A 412 4.45 12.42 10.95
N THR A 413 3.55 13.40 10.82
CA THR A 413 2.10 13.15 10.76
C THR A 413 1.64 12.92 9.32
N ALA A 414 0.34 12.75 9.11
CA ALA A 414 -0.21 12.64 7.76
C ALA A 414 -0.17 13.99 7.03
N THR A 415 -0.37 15.09 7.74
CA THR A 415 -0.34 16.46 7.23
C THR A 415 1.04 16.83 6.67
N ASP A 416 2.11 16.33 7.29
CA ASP A 416 3.48 16.54 6.82
C ASP A 416 3.80 15.86 5.48
N LEU A 417 2.93 14.95 5.01
CA LEU A 417 3.08 14.24 3.73
C LEU A 417 2.44 14.97 2.53
N LEU A 418 1.74 16.08 2.76
CA LEU A 418 0.99 16.84 1.73
C LEU A 418 1.79 18.00 1.12
#